data_AF-A0A932Z9N3-F1
#
_entry.id   AF-A0A932Z9N3-F1
#
_cell.length_a   1.000
_cell.length_b   1.000
_cell.length_c   1.000
_cell.angle_alpha   90.00
_cell.angle_beta   90.00
_cell.angle_gamma   90.00
#
_symmetry.space_group_name_H-M   'P 1'
#
loop_
_entity.id
_entity.type
_entity.pdbx_description
1 polymer ?
#
loop_
_entity_poly.entity_id
_entity_poly.type
_entity_poly.pdbx_seq_one_letter_code
_entity_poly.pdbx_strand_id
1 'polypeptide(L)'
;MLLDEMVERGLPEETRMMRDVTRKFVNEHVIPFTRQNWQQEWKMTPEDRLPRKILEVADEIGIRTLGVPEEFGGTPLDPKTEVQTFAVISEEISRGDCGLSDKMVQIWKVSVLLRNVAPRHLQELWFPRVVEDPTFLLAHCLTEPRGASDRWLPYNVPEASMQTKAVLKGDRWVINGRKQFISNGYDAKLYVVYANTNPKVGMLQG
;
A
#
# COMPACT_ATOMS: atom_id res chain seq x y z
N MET A 1 4.98 -25.57 19.95
CA MET A 1 4.04 -26.72 19.75
C MET A 1 2.59 -26.32 19.99
N LEU A 2 2.12 -26.08 21.23
CA LEU A 2 0.72 -25.67 21.47
C LEU A 2 0.38 -24.27 20.90
N LEU A 3 1.30 -23.30 21.00
CA LEU A 3 1.11 -21.97 20.42
C LEU A 3 1.12 -21.98 18.88
N ASP A 4 2.04 -22.73 18.27
CA ASP A 4 2.09 -22.89 16.81
C ASP A 4 0.83 -23.57 16.27
N GLU A 5 0.36 -24.64 16.92
CA GLU A 5 -0.89 -25.31 16.56
C GLU A 5 -2.13 -24.41 16.73
N MET A 6 -2.13 -23.49 17.69
CA MET A 6 -3.24 -22.54 17.89
C MET A 6 -3.31 -21.48 16.79
N VAL A 7 -2.16 -20.99 16.31
CA VAL A 7 -2.08 -20.04 15.19
C VAL A 7 -2.49 -20.71 13.86
N GLU A 8 -2.29 -22.02 13.73
CA GLU A 8 -2.63 -22.75 12.51
C GLU A 8 -4.11 -23.17 12.38
N ARG A 9 -4.88 -23.14 13.48
CA ARG A 9 -6.30 -23.49 13.44
C ARG A 9 -7.09 -22.46 12.64
N GLY A 10 -7.59 -22.88 11.47
CA GLY A 10 -8.50 -22.08 10.64
C GLY A 10 -7.82 -21.26 9.54
N LEU A 11 -6.51 -21.46 9.30
CA LEU A 11 -5.85 -20.92 8.11
C LEU A 11 -6.00 -21.88 6.93
N PRO A 12 -6.44 -21.40 5.76
CA PRO A 12 -6.40 -22.16 4.51
C PRO A 12 -4.99 -22.64 4.19
N GLU A 13 -4.87 -23.79 3.52
CA GLU A 13 -3.58 -24.35 3.12
C GLU A 13 -2.75 -23.37 2.28
N GLU A 14 -3.37 -22.70 1.32
CA GLU A 14 -2.75 -21.66 0.50
C GLU A 14 -2.14 -20.53 1.35
N THR A 15 -2.90 -19.99 2.31
CA THR A 15 -2.41 -18.96 3.24
C THR A 15 -1.21 -19.45 4.05
N ARG A 16 -1.21 -20.72 4.49
CA ARG A 16 -0.08 -21.31 5.21
C ARG A 16 1.15 -21.44 4.30
N MET A 17 0.97 -21.85 3.05
CA MET A 17 2.07 -21.93 2.08
C MET A 17 2.68 -20.54 1.82
N MET A 18 1.85 -19.52 1.61
CA MET A 18 2.32 -18.14 1.40
C MET A 18 3.03 -17.57 2.62
N ARG A 19 2.53 -17.87 3.83
CA ARG A 19 3.20 -17.55 5.09
C ARG A 19 4.59 -18.17 5.15
N ASP A 20 4.72 -19.45 4.81
CA ASP A 20 5.99 -20.16 4.88
C ASP A 20 7.00 -19.65 3.85
N VAL A 21 6.56 -19.29 2.64
CA VAL A 21 7.37 -18.58 1.64
C VAL A 21 7.82 -17.22 2.17
N THR A 22 6.90 -16.44 2.74
CA THR A 22 7.20 -15.13 3.34
C THR A 22 8.17 -15.26 4.51
N ARG A 23 8.02 -16.29 5.35
CA ARG A 23 8.91 -16.55 6.48
C ARG A 23 10.34 -16.84 6.04
N LYS A 24 10.51 -17.63 4.96
CA LYS A 24 11.84 -17.86 4.34
C LYS A 24 12.43 -16.54 3.84
N PHE A 25 11.66 -15.77 3.07
CA PHE A 25 12.08 -14.44 2.60
C PHE A 25 12.55 -13.53 3.74
N VAL A 26 11.79 -13.50 4.85
CA VAL A 26 12.13 -12.69 6.02
C VAL A 26 13.43 -13.15 6.69
N ASN A 27 13.60 -14.46 6.86
CA ASN A 27 14.78 -15.03 7.50
C ASN A 27 16.05 -14.89 6.65
N GLU A 28 15.93 -15.06 5.34
CA GLU A 28 17.07 -15.13 4.41
C GLU A 28 17.47 -13.76 3.85
N HIS A 29 16.51 -12.83 3.70
CA HIS A 29 16.76 -11.54 3.07
C HIS A 29 16.51 -10.36 4.01
N VAL A 30 15.33 -10.26 4.63
CA VAL A 30 14.94 -9.06 5.39
C VAL A 30 15.78 -8.89 6.65
N ILE A 31 15.81 -9.89 7.53
CA ILE A 31 16.53 -9.81 8.81
C ILE A 31 18.04 -9.58 8.59
N PRO A 32 18.73 -10.31 7.70
CA PRO A 32 20.14 -10.05 7.41
C PRO A 32 20.37 -8.65 6.84
N PHE A 33 19.54 -8.20 5.89
CA PHE A 33 19.66 -6.87 5.31
C PHE A 33 19.50 -5.77 6.36
N THR A 34 18.45 -5.84 7.18
CA THR A 34 18.20 -4.85 8.25
C THR A 34 19.35 -4.82 9.24
N ARG A 35 19.86 -5.98 9.69
CA ARG A 35 21.01 -6.03 10.62
C ARG A 35 22.28 -5.38 10.06
N GLN A 36 22.54 -5.56 8.76
CA GLN A 36 23.72 -5.00 8.11
C GLN A 36 23.55 -3.52 7.75
N ASN A 37 22.34 -3.08 7.41
CA ASN A 37 22.07 -1.78 6.79
C ASN A 37 21.14 -0.88 7.62
N TRP A 38 20.89 -1.17 8.90
CA TRP A 38 19.94 -0.39 9.73
C TRP A 38 20.22 1.12 9.75
N GLN A 39 21.48 1.54 9.57
CA GLN A 39 21.87 2.95 9.48
C GLN A 39 21.39 3.64 8.20
N GLN A 40 21.06 2.88 7.14
CA GLN A 40 20.55 3.38 5.88
C GLN A 40 19.27 4.21 6.08
N GLU A 41 18.39 3.79 6.99
CA GLU A 41 17.17 4.53 7.38
C GLU A 41 17.46 5.92 7.98
N TRP A 42 18.65 6.11 8.57
CA TRP A 42 19.04 7.36 9.23
C TRP A 42 19.68 8.37 8.27
N LYS A 43 19.99 7.98 7.02
CA LYS A 43 20.59 8.88 6.02
C LYS A 43 19.64 10.02 5.70
N MET A 44 20.06 11.28 5.74
CA MET A 44 19.17 12.41 5.42
C MET A 44 18.90 12.60 3.91
N THR A 45 19.46 11.73 3.06
CA THR A 45 19.21 11.65 1.61
C THR A 45 18.16 10.56 1.34
N PRO A 46 16.88 10.90 1.07
CA PRO A 46 15.82 9.91 0.92
C PRO A 46 16.06 8.88 -0.19
N GLU A 47 16.70 9.30 -1.28
CA GLU A 47 17.09 8.46 -2.44
C GLU A 47 17.90 7.23 -2.00
N ASP A 48 18.73 7.40 -0.97
CA ASP A 48 19.65 6.37 -0.48
C ASP A 48 18.98 5.38 0.46
N ARG A 49 17.69 5.55 0.81
CA ARG A 49 16.97 4.72 1.79
C ARG A 49 16.24 3.54 1.16
N LEU A 50 15.91 3.59 -0.13
CA LEU A 50 15.11 2.55 -0.78
C LEU A 50 15.84 1.20 -0.75
N PRO A 51 15.26 0.15 -0.13
CA PRO A 51 15.88 -1.18 -0.10
C PRO A 51 15.57 -1.93 -1.40
N ARG A 52 16.11 -1.46 -2.53
CA ARG A 52 15.82 -1.98 -3.89
C ARG A 52 15.88 -3.51 -3.96
N LYS A 53 16.95 -4.14 -3.45
CA LYS A 53 17.11 -5.60 -3.53
C LYS A 53 16.03 -6.35 -2.75
N ILE A 54 15.56 -5.81 -1.62
CA ILE A 54 14.45 -6.39 -0.87
C ILE A 54 13.15 -6.32 -1.66
N LEU A 55 12.89 -5.20 -2.35
CA LEU A 55 11.72 -5.06 -3.22
C LEU A 55 11.75 -6.02 -4.41
N GLU A 56 12.92 -6.20 -5.03
CA GLU A 56 13.10 -7.16 -6.12
C GLU A 56 12.80 -8.59 -5.67
N VAL A 57 13.33 -9.03 -4.51
CA VAL A 57 13.03 -10.38 -4.00
C VAL A 57 11.56 -10.51 -3.59
N ALA A 58 10.97 -9.47 -3.00
CA ALA A 58 9.54 -9.44 -2.65
C ALA A 58 8.65 -9.54 -3.90
N ASP A 59 9.10 -8.98 -5.02
CA ASP A 59 8.44 -9.09 -6.32
C ASP A 59 8.58 -10.50 -6.92
N GLU A 60 9.79 -11.05 -6.92
CA GLU A 60 10.10 -12.40 -7.44
C GLU A 60 9.25 -13.49 -6.79
N ILE A 61 8.95 -13.35 -5.49
CA ILE A 61 8.10 -14.30 -4.75
C ILE A 61 6.60 -13.94 -4.78
N GLY A 62 6.22 -12.87 -5.48
CA GLY A 62 4.82 -12.47 -5.69
C GLY A 62 4.14 -11.76 -4.50
N ILE A 63 4.87 -11.42 -3.43
CA ILE A 63 4.27 -10.75 -2.26
C ILE A 63 4.06 -9.25 -2.50
N ARG A 64 4.83 -8.61 -3.36
CA ARG A 64 4.69 -7.17 -3.63
C ARG A 64 3.34 -6.85 -4.31
N THR A 65 2.87 -7.72 -5.18
CA THR A 65 1.72 -7.51 -6.08
C THR A 65 0.43 -8.17 -5.60
N LEU A 66 0.32 -8.58 -4.34
CA LEU A 66 -0.85 -9.32 -3.80
C LEU A 66 -2.22 -8.62 -3.96
N GLY A 67 -2.25 -7.29 -4.08
CA GLY A 67 -3.49 -6.54 -4.32
C GLY A 67 -3.82 -6.30 -5.79
N VAL A 68 -2.92 -6.68 -6.71
CA VAL A 68 -3.09 -6.51 -8.16
C VAL A 68 -3.97 -7.64 -8.70
N PRO A 69 -4.96 -7.37 -9.57
CA PRO A 69 -5.77 -8.43 -10.18
C PRO A 69 -4.94 -9.42 -11.00
N GLU A 70 -5.34 -10.70 -10.98
CA GLU A 70 -4.68 -11.79 -11.72
C GLU A 70 -4.58 -11.51 -13.23
N GLU A 71 -5.62 -10.94 -13.82
CA GLU A 71 -5.64 -10.58 -15.25
C GLU A 71 -4.55 -9.58 -15.68
N PHE A 72 -3.94 -8.88 -14.71
CA PHE A 72 -2.82 -7.97 -14.94
C PHE A 72 -1.48 -8.53 -14.46
N GLY A 73 -1.41 -9.81 -14.08
CA GLY A 73 -0.21 -10.49 -13.60
C GLY A 73 0.01 -10.40 -12.08
N GLY A 74 -1.03 -10.07 -11.31
CA GLY A 74 -0.98 -10.15 -9.85
C GLY A 74 -1.10 -11.59 -9.34
N THR A 75 -0.68 -11.82 -8.09
CA THR A 75 -0.82 -13.13 -7.44
C THR A 75 -2.30 -13.39 -7.14
N PRO A 76 -2.89 -14.49 -7.64
CA PRO A 76 -4.27 -14.83 -7.37
C PRO A 76 -4.45 -15.16 -5.88
N LEU A 77 -5.56 -14.71 -5.30
CA LEU A 77 -5.96 -14.98 -3.92
C LEU A 77 -7.46 -15.29 -3.90
N ASP A 78 -7.89 -16.24 -3.06
CA ASP A 78 -9.32 -16.46 -2.81
C ASP A 78 -9.94 -15.19 -2.18
N PRO A 79 -10.95 -14.55 -2.82
CA PRO A 79 -11.59 -13.35 -2.29
C PRO A 79 -12.16 -13.50 -0.88
N LYS A 80 -12.49 -14.72 -0.44
CA LYS A 80 -13.02 -14.98 0.91
C LYS A 80 -11.95 -14.92 2.00
N THR A 81 -10.69 -15.18 1.63
CA THR A 81 -9.56 -15.29 2.56
C THR A 81 -8.50 -14.24 2.29
N GLU A 82 -8.60 -13.46 1.22
CA GLU A 82 -7.66 -12.40 0.81
C GLU A 82 -7.23 -11.50 1.99
N VAL A 83 -8.19 -10.97 2.74
CA VAL A 83 -7.91 -10.08 3.89
C VAL A 83 -7.14 -10.81 5.00
N GLN A 84 -7.49 -12.08 5.25
CA GLN A 84 -6.76 -12.92 6.21
C GLN A 84 -5.34 -13.21 5.71
N THR A 85 -5.18 -13.49 4.42
CA THR A 85 -3.87 -13.71 3.79
C THR A 85 -2.99 -12.45 3.87
N PHE A 86 -3.52 -11.26 3.59
CA PHE A 86 -2.79 -10.00 3.79
C PHE A 86 -2.33 -9.83 5.24
N ALA A 87 -3.20 -10.12 6.22
CA ALA A 87 -2.85 -10.00 7.63
C ALA A 87 -1.72 -10.95 8.03
N VAL A 88 -1.81 -12.22 7.66
CA VAL A 88 -0.79 -13.25 7.98
C VAL A 88 0.55 -12.92 7.31
N ILE A 89 0.55 -12.51 6.04
CA ILE A 89 1.79 -12.15 5.33
C ILE A 89 2.39 -10.87 5.95
N SER A 90 1.57 -9.86 6.25
CA SER A 90 2.03 -8.64 6.92
C SER A 90 2.63 -8.91 8.29
N GLU A 91 2.04 -9.82 9.07
CA GLU A 91 2.56 -10.23 10.38
C GLU A 91 3.95 -10.87 10.24
N GLU A 92 4.12 -11.80 9.29
CA GLU A 92 5.43 -12.43 9.04
C GLU A 92 6.48 -11.43 8.57
N ILE A 93 6.14 -10.49 7.68
CA ILE A 93 7.08 -9.42 7.26
C ILE A 93 7.46 -8.56 8.46
N SER A 94 6.48 -8.18 9.29
CA SER A 94 6.68 -7.35 10.48
C SER A 94 7.58 -8.00 11.53
N ARG A 95 7.66 -9.34 11.57
CA ARG A 95 8.62 -10.07 12.41
C ARG A 95 10.07 -9.73 12.04
N GLY A 96 10.33 -9.41 10.77
CA GLY A 96 11.63 -8.94 10.29
C GLY A 96 11.78 -7.44 10.39
N ASP A 97 10.85 -6.70 9.78
CA ASP A 97 10.85 -5.24 9.73
C ASP A 97 9.44 -4.67 9.53
N CYS A 98 8.97 -3.84 10.46
CA CYS A 98 7.63 -3.27 10.40
C CYS A 98 7.50 -2.15 9.35
N GLY A 99 8.58 -1.46 8.99
CA GLY A 99 8.59 -0.42 7.96
C GLY A 99 8.39 -1.00 6.57
N LEU A 100 9.07 -2.12 6.27
CA LEU A 100 8.87 -2.90 5.07
C LEU A 100 7.44 -3.45 4.99
N SER A 101 6.89 -3.91 6.11
CA SER A 101 5.50 -4.36 6.16
C SER A 101 4.53 -3.22 5.83
N ASP A 102 4.70 -2.01 6.37
CA ASP A 102 3.89 -0.86 5.98
C ASP A 102 4.04 -0.57 4.47
N LYS A 103 5.28 -0.60 3.95
CA LYS A 103 5.58 -0.43 2.52
C LYS A 103 4.74 -1.36 1.62
N MET A 104 4.67 -2.64 1.99
CA MET A 104 3.93 -3.69 1.28
C MET A 104 2.42 -3.55 1.46
N VAL A 105 1.93 -3.35 2.69
CA VAL A 105 0.50 -3.17 2.96
C VAL A 105 -0.06 -1.95 2.21
N GLN A 106 0.72 -0.88 2.05
CA GLN A 106 0.30 0.31 1.30
C GLN A 106 0.10 0.02 -0.19
N ILE A 107 0.99 -0.74 -0.83
CA ILE A 107 0.79 -1.13 -2.24
C ILE A 107 -0.41 -2.06 -2.40
N TRP A 108 -0.62 -3.02 -1.49
CA TRP A 108 -1.78 -3.91 -1.55
C TRP A 108 -3.09 -3.14 -1.40
N LYS A 109 -3.19 -2.30 -0.35
CA LYS A 109 -4.34 -1.44 -0.08
C LYS A 109 -4.69 -0.54 -1.26
N VAL A 110 -3.70 0.12 -1.87
CA VAL A 110 -3.95 1.01 -3.01
C VAL A 110 -4.32 0.22 -4.26
N SER A 111 -3.75 -0.97 -4.46
CA SER A 111 -4.15 -1.85 -5.58
C SER A 111 -5.61 -2.32 -5.46
N VAL A 112 -6.02 -2.72 -4.24
CA VAL A 112 -7.43 -3.04 -3.93
C VAL A 112 -8.34 -1.84 -4.13
N LEU A 113 -7.90 -0.63 -3.76
CA LEU A 113 -8.65 0.59 -4.04
C LEU A 113 -8.82 0.78 -5.55
N LEU A 114 -7.73 0.73 -6.32
CA LEU A 114 -7.75 0.95 -7.77
C LEU A 114 -8.64 -0.04 -8.50
N ARG A 115 -8.57 -1.35 -8.20
CA ARG A 115 -9.43 -2.34 -8.88
C ARG A 115 -10.92 -2.13 -8.62
N ASN A 116 -11.27 -1.54 -7.46
CA ASN A 116 -12.66 -1.29 -7.07
C ASN A 116 -13.22 0.04 -7.58
N VAL A 117 -12.40 1.10 -7.63
CA VAL A 117 -12.90 2.47 -7.90
C VAL A 117 -12.39 3.10 -9.19
N ALA A 118 -11.26 2.63 -9.73
CA ALA A 118 -10.70 3.22 -10.93
C ALA A 118 -11.47 2.72 -12.17
N PRO A 119 -11.80 3.61 -13.13
CA PRO A 119 -12.29 3.20 -14.44
C PRO A 119 -11.36 2.18 -15.11
N ARG A 120 -11.92 1.26 -15.90
CA ARG A 120 -11.18 0.15 -16.53
C ARG A 120 -9.92 0.61 -17.29
N HIS A 121 -10.01 1.69 -18.08
CA HIS A 121 -8.87 2.22 -18.83
C HIS A 121 -7.70 2.68 -17.94
N LEU A 122 -7.97 3.11 -16.69
CA LEU A 122 -6.91 3.43 -15.73
C LEU A 122 -6.31 2.17 -15.12
N GLN A 123 -7.11 1.14 -14.87
CA GLN A 123 -6.62 -0.15 -14.40
C GLN A 123 -5.66 -0.78 -15.42
N GLU A 124 -6.07 -0.82 -16.70
CA GLU A 124 -5.26 -1.30 -17.83
C GLU A 124 -3.99 -0.48 -18.05
N LEU A 125 -3.99 0.81 -17.68
CA LEU A 125 -2.80 1.66 -17.77
C LEU A 125 -1.82 1.41 -16.61
N TRP A 126 -2.33 1.26 -15.38
CA TRP A 126 -1.51 1.32 -14.18
C TRP A 126 -1.08 -0.04 -13.65
N PHE A 127 -1.92 -1.07 -13.68
CA PHE A 127 -1.54 -2.38 -13.14
C PHE A 127 -0.38 -3.03 -13.89
N PRO A 128 -0.31 -3.01 -15.25
CA PRO A 128 0.86 -3.53 -15.95
C PRO A 128 2.16 -2.81 -15.52
N ARG A 129 2.13 -1.49 -15.37
CA ARG A 129 3.29 -0.71 -14.88
C ARG A 129 3.70 -1.06 -13.46
N VAL A 130 2.73 -1.39 -12.60
CA VAL A 130 3.00 -1.86 -11.24
C VAL A 130 3.72 -3.20 -11.29
N VAL A 131 3.30 -4.12 -12.16
CA VAL A 131 3.87 -5.47 -12.26
C VAL A 131 5.25 -5.46 -12.95
N GLU A 132 5.43 -4.69 -14.03
CA GLU A 132 6.67 -4.65 -14.83
C GLU A 132 7.89 -4.09 -14.09
N ASP A 133 7.66 -3.28 -13.06
CA ASP A 133 8.73 -2.61 -12.32
C ASP A 133 8.74 -3.08 -10.84
N PRO A 134 9.75 -3.85 -10.42
CA PRO A 134 9.83 -4.42 -9.07
C PRO A 134 9.98 -3.36 -7.97
N THR A 135 10.28 -2.11 -8.34
CA THR A 135 10.39 -0.97 -7.42
C THR A 135 9.17 -0.04 -7.50
N PHE A 136 8.16 -0.38 -8.29
CA PHE A 136 6.94 0.42 -8.39
C PHE A 136 6.14 0.30 -7.09
N LEU A 137 5.97 1.45 -6.42
CA LEU A 137 5.21 1.56 -5.20
C LEU A 137 4.06 2.55 -5.39
N LEU A 138 3.03 2.36 -4.56
CA LEU A 138 1.81 3.16 -4.56
C LEU A 138 1.69 3.92 -3.25
N ALA A 139 1.14 5.14 -3.33
CA ALA A 139 0.89 5.99 -2.18
C ALA A 139 -0.59 6.39 -2.08
N HIS A 140 -1.11 6.39 -0.86
CA HIS A 140 -2.47 6.81 -0.54
C HIS A 140 -2.45 8.17 0.15
N CYS A 141 -2.81 9.21 -0.59
CA CYS A 141 -2.65 10.61 -0.18
C CYS A 141 -3.94 11.14 0.44
N LEU A 142 -4.18 10.72 1.68
CA LEU A 142 -5.32 11.17 2.46
C LEU A 142 -4.91 12.32 3.39
N THR A 143 -4.22 12.02 4.49
CA THR A 143 -3.93 12.91 5.63
C THR A 143 -3.32 14.26 5.25
N GLU A 144 -3.73 15.32 5.94
CA GLU A 144 -3.23 16.69 5.79
C GLU A 144 -2.80 17.23 7.16
N PRO A 145 -2.07 18.36 7.24
CA PRO A 145 -1.57 18.90 8.50
C PRO A 145 -2.65 19.15 9.58
N ARG A 146 -3.89 19.47 9.19
CA ARG A 146 -5.00 19.67 10.13
C ARG A 146 -5.53 18.36 10.75
N GLY A 147 -5.11 17.21 10.23
CA GLY A 147 -5.56 15.89 10.66
C GLY A 147 -6.46 15.19 9.63
N ALA A 148 -6.85 13.96 9.97
CA ALA A 148 -7.67 13.11 9.12
C ALA A 148 -8.81 12.36 9.84
N SER A 149 -8.81 12.28 11.17
CA SER A 149 -9.83 11.54 11.93
C SER A 149 -11.25 12.06 11.71
N ASP A 150 -11.40 13.36 11.38
CA ASP A 150 -12.66 14.05 11.12
C ASP A 150 -13.17 13.91 9.68
N ARG A 151 -12.54 13.08 8.84
CA ARG A 151 -12.89 12.95 7.42
C ARG A 151 -13.97 11.93 7.12
N TRP A 152 -14.19 11.00 8.05
CA TRP A 152 -15.27 10.01 8.00
C TRP A 152 -16.23 10.21 9.16
N LEU A 153 -16.68 11.46 9.35
CA LEU A 153 -17.81 11.71 10.25
C LEU A 153 -19.07 11.04 9.68
N PRO A 154 -19.98 10.56 10.54
CA PRO A 154 -21.23 9.94 10.10
C PRO A 154 -22.19 10.92 9.41
N TYR A 155 -21.84 12.21 9.34
CA TYR A 155 -22.61 13.27 8.68
C TYR A 155 -21.72 14.04 7.69
N ASN A 156 -22.25 14.30 6.49
CA ASN A 156 -21.53 14.92 5.38
C ASN A 156 -21.58 16.46 5.48
N VAL A 157 -20.66 17.06 6.24
CA VAL A 157 -20.59 18.52 6.48
C VAL A 157 -19.30 19.14 5.91
N PRO A 158 -19.31 20.42 5.47
CA PRO A 158 -18.14 21.07 4.86
C PRO A 158 -16.90 21.11 5.76
N GLU A 159 -17.06 21.19 7.07
CA GLU A 159 -15.98 21.27 8.06
C GLU A 159 -15.12 20.00 8.13
N ALA A 160 -15.72 18.85 7.78
CA ALA A 160 -15.05 17.55 7.66
C ALA A 160 -14.24 17.41 6.36
N SER A 161 -14.31 18.41 5.47
CA SER A 161 -13.71 18.32 4.14
C SER A 161 -12.21 18.56 4.14
N MET A 162 -11.57 18.07 3.08
CA MET A 162 -10.13 18.24 2.85
C MET A 162 -9.79 19.68 2.50
N GLN A 163 -8.61 20.13 2.97
CA GLN A 163 -8.07 21.44 2.61
C GLN A 163 -7.40 21.44 1.24
N THR A 164 -6.88 20.28 0.79
CA THR A 164 -6.39 20.11 -0.57
C THR A 164 -7.57 20.25 -1.53
N LYS A 165 -7.47 21.18 -2.47
CA LYS A 165 -8.51 21.49 -3.44
C LYS A 165 -8.13 20.98 -4.82
N ALA A 166 -9.12 20.56 -5.59
CA ALA A 166 -8.98 20.27 -7.01
C ALA A 166 -9.96 21.13 -7.80
N VAL A 167 -9.46 21.94 -8.73
CA VAL A 167 -10.28 22.82 -9.57
C VAL A 167 -10.12 22.40 -11.03
N LEU A 168 -11.22 22.06 -11.69
CA LEU A 168 -11.22 21.76 -13.12
C LEU A 168 -10.98 23.05 -13.91
N LYS A 169 -9.94 23.06 -14.75
CA LYS A 169 -9.60 24.17 -15.66
C LYS A 169 -9.43 23.62 -17.08
N GLY A 170 -10.47 23.74 -17.89
CA GLY A 170 -10.50 23.10 -19.20
C GLY A 170 -10.66 21.58 -19.05
N ASP A 171 -9.71 20.83 -19.57
CA ASP A 171 -9.66 19.36 -19.57
C ASP A 171 -8.79 18.77 -18.43
N ARG A 172 -8.26 19.62 -17.53
CA ARG A 172 -7.33 19.20 -16.47
C ARG A 172 -7.76 19.67 -15.08
N TRP A 173 -7.46 18.85 -14.08
CA TRP A 173 -7.59 19.21 -12.68
C TRP A 173 -6.33 19.91 -12.17
N VAL A 174 -6.49 21.07 -11.53
CA VAL A 174 -5.42 21.76 -10.81
C VAL A 174 -5.57 21.49 -9.32
N ILE A 175 -4.63 20.74 -8.75
CA ILE A 175 -4.62 20.37 -7.33
C ILE A 175 -3.72 21.34 -6.55
N ASN A 176 -4.21 21.88 -5.44
CA ASN A 176 -3.44 22.73 -4.53
C ASN A 176 -3.72 22.36 -3.07
N GLY A 177 -2.67 22.02 -2.33
CA GLY A 177 -2.76 21.65 -0.91
C GLY A 177 -1.49 20.98 -0.41
N ARG A 178 -1.56 20.45 0.82
CA ARG A 178 -0.45 19.71 1.46
C ARG A 178 -0.97 18.44 2.08
N LYS A 179 -0.36 17.32 1.70
CA LYS A 179 -0.55 16.01 2.33
C LYS A 179 0.58 15.74 3.32
N GLN A 180 0.33 14.92 4.34
CA GLN A 180 1.27 14.67 5.43
C GLN A 180 1.18 13.22 5.91
N PHE A 181 2.33 12.64 6.32
CA PHE A 181 2.44 11.25 6.78
C PHE A 181 2.06 10.21 5.71
N ILE A 182 2.45 10.47 4.46
CA ILE A 182 2.14 9.58 3.34
C ILE A 182 3.20 8.49 3.28
N SER A 183 2.84 7.26 3.65
CA SER A 183 3.67 6.08 3.41
C SER A 183 3.97 5.92 1.93
N ASN A 184 5.19 5.47 1.60
CA ASN A 184 5.76 5.50 0.25
C ASN A 184 5.82 6.90 -0.39
N GLY A 185 5.65 7.99 0.38
CA GLY A 185 5.49 9.34 -0.17
C GLY A 185 6.69 9.86 -0.96
N TYR A 186 7.88 9.31 -0.75
CA TYR A 186 9.07 9.60 -1.54
C TYR A 186 9.24 8.60 -2.71
N ASP A 187 8.98 7.32 -2.46
CA ASP A 187 9.32 6.23 -3.40
C ASP A 187 8.21 5.87 -4.40
N ALA A 188 6.97 6.31 -4.16
CA ALA A 188 5.84 5.92 -5.00
C ALA A 188 5.92 6.54 -6.40
N LYS A 189 5.47 5.77 -7.39
CA LYS A 189 5.36 6.20 -8.79
C LYS A 189 3.94 6.55 -9.19
N LEU A 190 2.95 6.16 -8.37
CA LEU A 190 1.55 6.55 -8.51
C LEU A 190 0.97 6.92 -7.15
N TYR A 191 0.27 8.06 -7.12
CA TYR A 191 -0.33 8.63 -5.93
C TYR A 191 -1.84 8.73 -6.12
N VAL A 192 -2.62 8.12 -5.22
CA VAL A 192 -4.06 8.35 -5.16
C VAL A 192 -4.32 9.52 -4.22
N VAL A 193 -4.58 10.70 -4.80
CA VAL A 193 -4.74 11.96 -4.07
C VAL A 193 -6.21 12.29 -3.88
N TYR A 194 -6.61 12.43 -2.63
CA TYR A 194 -7.94 12.91 -2.29
C TYR A 194 -7.90 14.43 -2.20
N ALA A 195 -8.79 15.10 -2.92
CA ALA A 195 -8.89 16.54 -2.96
C ALA A 195 -10.36 16.94 -3.10
N ASN A 196 -10.70 18.07 -2.49
CA ASN A 196 -12.04 18.62 -2.49
C ASN A 196 -12.28 19.44 -3.77
N THR A 197 -13.31 19.09 -4.54
CA THR A 197 -13.74 19.80 -5.74
C THR A 197 -14.79 20.88 -5.46
N ASN A 198 -15.47 20.82 -4.32
CA ASN A 198 -16.45 21.81 -3.89
C ASN A 198 -16.39 22.08 -2.36
N PRO A 199 -15.75 23.18 -1.92
CA PRO A 199 -15.57 23.48 -0.49
C PRO A 199 -16.84 23.88 0.25
N LYS A 200 -17.98 23.98 -0.45
CA LYS A 200 -19.28 24.35 0.14
C LYS A 200 -20.12 23.16 0.59
N VAL A 201 -19.70 21.94 0.25
CA VAL A 201 -20.40 20.69 0.58
C VAL A 201 -19.47 19.76 1.33
N GLY A 202 -20.02 18.71 1.95
CA GLY A 202 -19.20 17.67 2.55
C GLY A 202 -18.53 16.76 1.50
N MET A 203 -17.52 16.02 1.93
CA MET A 203 -16.62 15.21 1.09
C MET A 203 -17.30 14.23 0.12
N LEU A 204 -18.48 13.69 0.43
CA LEU A 204 -19.16 12.76 -0.47
C LEU A 204 -19.79 13.46 -1.70
N GLN A 205 -19.86 14.79 -1.69
CA GLN A 205 -20.51 15.62 -2.71
C GLN A 205 -19.54 16.59 -3.39
N GLY A 206 -18.28 16.65 -2.94
CA GLY A 206 -17.25 17.60 -3.34
C GLY A 206 -15.87 16.98 -3.30
#